data_AF-A0AAV2LAM2-F1
#
_entry.id   AF-A0AAV2LAM2-F1
#
_cell.length_a   1.000
_cell.length_b   1.000
_cell.length_c   1.000
_cell.angle_alpha   90.00
_cell.angle_beta   90.00
_cell.angle_gamma   90.00
#
_symmetry.space_group_name_H-M   'P 1'
#
loop_
_entity.id
_entity.type
_entity.pdbx_description
1 polymer ?
#
loop_
_entity_poly.entity_id
_entity_poly.type
_entity_poly.pdbx_seq_one_letter_code
_entity_poly.pdbx_strand_id
1 'polypeptide(L)'
;MMEYWRQCALWLIHCKVLPANHRVTWESAQVFDLAQTLRDGVLLCHLLNNLHVQSINLKEINLRPQMSQFLCLKNIRTFLAACNDTFGMKKSELFEAFDLFDVRDFAKMF
;
A
#
# COMPACT_ATOMS: atom_id res chain seq x y z
N MET A 1 -18.02 -12.82 10.02
CA MET A 1 -17.80 -11.41 9.62
C MET A 1 -16.68 -11.44 8.59
N MET A 2 -16.88 -10.88 7.40
CA MET A 2 -15.90 -10.97 6.31
C MET A 2 -14.73 -10.02 6.61
N GLU A 3 -13.51 -10.56 6.75
CA GLU A 3 -12.32 -9.76 7.01
C GLU A 3 -11.77 -9.20 5.68
N TYR A 4 -12.25 -8.02 5.26
CA TYR A 4 -11.83 -7.39 3.99
C TYR A 4 -10.30 -7.24 3.87
N TRP A 5 -9.59 -7.04 4.98
CA TRP A 5 -8.13 -6.98 5.01
C TRP A 5 -7.48 -8.29 4.52
N ARG A 6 -8.08 -9.46 4.80
CA ARG A 6 -7.57 -10.75 4.31
C ARG A 6 -7.78 -10.89 2.80
N GLN A 7 -8.91 -10.40 2.28
CA GLN A 7 -9.16 -10.38 0.84
C GLN A 7 -8.17 -9.46 0.13
N CYS A 8 -7.87 -8.28 0.72
CA CYS A 8 -6.83 -7.40 0.19
C CYS A 8 -5.46 -8.07 0.21
N ALA A 9 -5.08 -8.75 1.30
CA ALA A 9 -3.82 -9.49 1.36
C ALA A 9 -3.70 -10.53 0.24
N LEU A 10 -4.77 -11.29 -0.03
CA LEU A 10 -4.82 -12.23 -1.15
C LEU A 10 -4.70 -11.52 -2.51
N TRP A 11 -5.42 -10.41 -2.70
CA TRP A 11 -5.35 -9.63 -3.93
C TRP A 11 -3.94 -9.07 -4.18
N LEU A 12 -3.23 -8.59 -3.16
CA LEU A 12 -1.84 -8.15 -3.28
C LEU A 12 -0.89 -9.27 -3.71
N ILE A 13 -1.16 -10.51 -3.32
CA ILE A 13 -0.42 -11.70 -3.78
C ILE A 13 -0.72 -11.97 -5.25
N HIS A 14 -2.00 -11.92 -5.66
CA HIS A 14 -2.40 -12.06 -7.05
C HIS A 14 -1.78 -10.98 -7.95
N CYS A 15 -1.67 -9.74 -7.45
CA CYS A 15 -0.97 -8.64 -8.11
C CYS A 15 0.56 -8.76 -8.08
N LYS A 16 1.12 -9.86 -7.55
CA LYS A 16 2.58 -10.11 -7.44
C LYS A 16 3.35 -9.05 -6.66
N VAL A 17 2.71 -8.41 -5.69
CA VAL A 17 3.33 -7.43 -4.78
C VAL A 17 3.83 -8.12 -3.52
N LEU A 18 3.12 -9.16 -3.07
CA LEU A 18 3.50 -9.99 -1.94
C LEU A 18 3.73 -11.45 -2.36
N PRO A 19 4.69 -12.15 -1.74
CA PRO A 19 4.84 -13.58 -1.97
C PRO A 19 3.71 -14.37 -1.30
N ALA A 20 3.36 -15.53 -1.86
CA ALA A 20 2.24 -16.35 -1.37
C ALA A 20 2.42 -16.86 0.08
N ASN A 21 3.67 -17.02 0.52
CA ASN A 21 4.04 -17.44 1.88
C ASN A 21 4.30 -16.27 2.84
N HIS A 22 3.92 -15.04 2.48
CA HIS A 22 4.11 -13.87 3.32
C HIS A 22 3.34 -13.98 4.64
N ARG A 23 3.90 -13.49 5.75
CA ARG A 23 3.30 -13.59 7.11
C ARG A 23 1.84 -13.12 7.23
N VAL A 24 1.39 -12.24 6.34
CA VAL A 24 0.00 -11.72 6.31
C VAL A 24 -1.03 -12.79 5.93
N THR A 25 -0.60 -13.93 5.39
CA THR A 25 -1.47 -15.08 5.07
C THR A 25 -1.60 -16.08 6.21
N TRP A 26 -0.82 -15.92 7.29
CA TRP A 26 -0.88 -16.83 8.43
C TRP A 26 -2.21 -16.69 9.19
N GLU A 27 -2.65 -17.76 9.84
CA GLU A 27 -3.89 -17.74 10.63
C GLU A 27 -3.82 -16.71 11.77
N SER A 28 -2.64 -16.60 12.40
CA SER A 28 -2.35 -15.65 13.48
C SER A 28 -2.15 -14.20 13.02
N ALA A 29 -2.15 -13.94 11.71
CA ALA A 29 -1.94 -12.60 11.19
C ALA A 29 -3.11 -11.68 11.57
N GLN A 30 -2.77 -10.43 11.85
CA GLN A 30 -3.72 -9.38 12.18
C GLN A 30 -3.70 -8.29 11.10
N VAL A 31 -4.76 -7.48 11.07
CA VAL A 31 -4.86 -6.30 10.21
C VAL A 31 -3.64 -5.37 10.33
N PHE A 32 -3.02 -5.31 11.51
CA PHE A 32 -1.80 -4.55 11.77
C PHE A 32 -0.59 -5.06 11.00
N ASP A 33 -0.45 -6.38 10.79
CA ASP A 33 0.66 -6.94 10.01
C ASP A 33 0.62 -6.47 8.56
N LEU A 34 -0.58 -6.43 7.97
CA LEU A 34 -0.80 -5.90 6.63
C LEU A 34 -0.51 -4.39 6.59
N ALA A 35 -0.99 -3.65 7.59
CA ALA A 35 -0.73 -2.21 7.69
C ALA A 35 0.78 -1.92 7.71
N GLN A 36 1.54 -2.61 8.58
CA GLN A 36 3.00 -2.45 8.66
C GLN A 36 3.69 -2.79 7.34
N THR A 37 3.19 -3.78 6.61
CA THR A 37 3.74 -4.17 5.30
C THR A 37 3.51 -3.10 4.23
N LEU A 38 2.43 -2.33 4.28
CA LEU A 38 2.14 -1.26 3.32
C LEU A 38 2.62 0.13 3.77
N ARG A 39 2.97 0.27 5.06
CA ARG A 39 3.25 1.54 5.76
C ARG A 39 4.33 2.39 5.12
N ASP A 40 5.31 1.80 4.44
CA ASP A 40 6.41 2.54 3.84
C ASP A 40 6.13 3.05 2.42
N GLY A 41 4.96 2.69 1.87
CA GLY A 41 4.49 3.08 0.54
C GLY A 41 5.20 2.41 -0.63
N VAL A 42 6.24 1.59 -0.41
CA VAL A 42 7.03 0.98 -1.49
C VAL A 42 6.19 -0.04 -2.25
N LEU A 43 5.53 -0.93 -1.52
CA LEU A 43 4.68 -1.97 -2.10
C LEU A 43 3.46 -1.39 -2.85
N LEU A 44 2.91 -0.28 -2.36
CA LEU A 44 1.84 0.44 -3.04
C LEU A 44 2.29 1.01 -4.39
N CYS A 45 3.50 1.54 -4.47
CA CYS A 45 4.06 2.01 -5.73
C CYS A 45 4.30 0.84 -6.72
N HIS A 46 4.79 -0.29 -6.22
CA HIS A 46 4.95 -1.50 -7.03
C HIS A 46 3.61 -2.06 -7.53
N LEU A 47 2.57 -2.02 -6.69
CA LEU A 47 1.22 -2.44 -7.06
C LEU A 47 0.73 -1.71 -8.31
N LEU A 48 0.81 -0.38 -8.35
CA LEU A 48 0.34 0.39 -9.50
C LEU A 48 1.13 0.05 -10.76
N ASN A 49 2.44 -0.16 -10.66
CA ASN A 49 3.27 -0.59 -11.79
C ASN A 49 2.94 -2.00 -12.30
N ASN A 50 2.44 -2.89 -11.43
CA ASN A 50 1.97 -4.21 -11.82
C ASN A 50 0.58 -4.17 -12.47
N LEU A 51 -0.28 -3.22 -12.08
CA LEU A 51 -1.60 -3.02 -12.67
C LEU A 51 -1.53 -2.31 -14.02
N HIS A 52 -0.68 -1.28 -14.11
CA HIS A 52 -0.44 -0.53 -15.33
C HIS A 52 1.04 -0.16 -15.41
N VAL A 53 1.69 -0.61 -16.48
CA VAL A 53 3.12 -0.44 -16.69
C VAL A 53 3.48 1.06 -16.68
N GLN A 54 4.59 1.41 -16.01
CA GLN A 54 5.10 2.77 -15.93
C GLN A 54 4.16 3.80 -15.26
N SER A 55 3.22 3.35 -14.43
CA SER A 55 2.38 4.26 -13.62
C SER A 55 3.19 5.12 -12.65
N ILE A 56 4.28 4.59 -12.10
CA ILE A 56 5.20 5.28 -11.19
C ILE A 56 6.64 5.03 -11.63
N ASN A 57 7.41 6.11 -11.75
CA ASN A 57 8.85 6.02 -11.92
C ASN A 57 9.51 5.57 -10.61
N LEU A 58 9.98 4.32 -10.54
CA LEU A 58 10.59 3.76 -9.33
C LEU A 58 11.89 4.48 -8.90
N LYS A 59 12.45 5.34 -9.75
CA LYS A 59 13.59 6.21 -9.38
C LYS A 59 13.17 7.39 -8.48
N GLU A 60 11.88 7.72 -8.43
CA GLU A 60 11.35 8.84 -7.65
C GLU A 60 10.97 8.44 -6.22
N ILE A 61 10.80 7.14 -5.98
CA ILE A 61 10.48 6.57 -4.67
C ILE A 61 11.74 6.08 -3.96
N ASN A 62 11.66 5.98 -2.63
CA ASN A 62 12.72 5.45 -1.79
C ASN A 62 12.47 3.98 -1.51
N LEU A 63 13.22 3.08 -2.17
CA LEU A 63 13.08 1.62 -2.00
C LEU A 63 13.54 1.10 -0.63
N ARG A 64 14.35 1.89 0.09
CA ARG A 64 14.83 1.57 1.43
C ARG A 64 14.65 2.77 2.35
N PRO A 65 13.41 3.10 2.73
CA PRO A 65 13.13 4.31 3.49
C PRO A 65 13.59 4.22 4.95
N GLN A 66 14.03 3.05 5.44
CA GLN A 66 14.51 2.82 6.81
C GLN A 66 13.56 3.36 7.90
N MET A 67 12.25 3.31 7.65
CA MET A 67 11.21 3.89 8.51
C MET A 67 11.33 5.41 8.73
N SER A 68 12.07 6.11 7.89
CA SER A 68 12.11 7.57 7.88
C SER A 68 10.73 8.11 7.48
N GLN A 69 10.11 8.85 8.40
CA GLN A 69 8.81 9.48 8.19
C GLN A 69 8.75 10.26 6.87
N PHE A 70 9.78 11.07 6.59
CA PHE A 70 9.83 11.87 5.38
C PHE A 70 9.83 11.01 4.11
N LEU A 71 10.62 9.92 4.09
CA LEU A 71 10.73 9.04 2.94
C LEU A 71 9.48 8.18 2.74
N CYS A 72 8.91 7.63 3.82
CA CYS A 72 7.67 6.87 3.76
C CYS A 72 6.50 7.75 3.27
N LEU A 73 6.33 8.95 3.84
CA LEU A 73 5.28 9.88 3.40
C LEU A 73 5.46 10.31 1.94
N LYS A 74 6.71 10.51 1.49
CA LYS A 74 6.99 10.79 0.07
C LYS A 74 6.50 9.64 -0.83
N ASN A 75 6.82 8.40 -0.48
CA ASN A 75 6.38 7.23 -1.25
C ASN A 75 4.86 7.12 -1.28
N ILE A 76 4.19 7.24 -0.13
CA ILE A 76 2.72 7.17 -0.05
C ILE A 76 2.07 8.27 -0.89
N ARG A 77 2.56 9.52 -0.81
CA ARG A 77 2.06 10.62 -1.65
C ARG A 77 2.26 10.37 -3.13
N THR A 78 3.37 9.74 -3.52
CA THR A 78 3.64 9.37 -4.91
C THR A 78 2.61 8.35 -5.40
N PHE A 79 2.27 7.36 -4.58
CA PHE A 79 1.17 6.43 -4.85
C PHE A 79 -0.17 7.14 -5.02
N LEU A 80 -0.54 8.02 -4.08
CA LEU A 80 -1.82 8.74 -4.12
C LEU A 80 -1.94 9.66 -5.35
N ALA A 81 -0.84 10.31 -5.74
CA ALA A 81 -0.78 11.13 -6.95
C ALA A 81 -1.02 10.27 -8.20
N ALA A 82 -0.34 9.13 -8.33
CA ALA A 82 -0.54 8.23 -9.46
C ALA A 82 -1.96 7.65 -9.51
N CYS A 83 -2.59 7.36 -8.37
CA CYS A 83 -4.01 6.96 -8.34
C CYS A 83 -4.94 8.04 -8.92
N ASN A 84 -4.65 9.31 -8.68
CA ASN A 84 -5.43 10.43 -9.22
C ASN A 84 -5.12 10.65 -10.71
N ASP A 85 -3.84 10.75 -11.06
CA ASP A 85 -3.39 11.17 -12.40
C ASP A 85 -3.51 10.05 -13.44
N THR A 86 -3.17 8.81 -13.08
CA THR A 86 -3.12 7.67 -14.00
C THR A 86 -4.40 6.83 -13.94
N PHE A 87 -4.99 6.65 -12.76
CA PHE A 87 -6.16 5.81 -12.56
C PHE A 87 -7.48 6.60 -12.43
N GLY A 88 -7.42 7.94 -12.44
CA GLY A 88 -8.61 8.80 -12.45
C GLY A 88 -9.43 8.76 -11.15
N MET A 89 -8.85 8.29 -10.04
CA MET A 89 -9.56 8.21 -8.75
C MET A 89 -9.81 9.60 -8.16
N LYS A 90 -10.95 9.81 -7.53
CA LYS A 90 -11.25 11.10 -6.88
C LYS A 90 -10.50 11.20 -5.56
N LYS A 91 -10.07 12.41 -5.19
CA LYS A 91 -9.44 12.67 -3.89
C LYS A 91 -10.30 12.23 -2.70
N SER A 92 -11.63 12.30 -2.82
CA SER A 92 -12.57 11.84 -1.78
C SER A 92 -12.58 10.33 -1.57
N GLU A 93 -12.05 9.55 -2.50
CA GLU A 93 -11.96 8.08 -2.45
C GLU A 93 -10.56 7.62 -2.00
N LEU A 94 -9.64 8.57 -1.84
CA LEU A 94 -8.26 8.32 -1.42
C LEU A 94 -8.10 8.61 0.06
N PHE A 95 -7.24 7.84 0.72
CA PHE A 95 -6.86 8.08 2.11
C PHE A 95 -5.77 9.16 2.21
N GLU A 96 -5.62 9.76 3.40
CA GLU A 96 -4.53 10.70 3.67
C GLU A 96 -3.25 9.96 4.02
N ALA A 97 -2.09 10.47 3.56
CA ALA A 97 -0.81 9.76 3.74
C ALA A 97 -0.48 9.41 5.20
N PHE A 98 -0.91 10.25 6.15
CA PHE A 98 -0.74 10.00 7.57
C PHE A 98 -1.62 8.88 8.12
N ASP A 99 -2.77 8.62 7.53
CA ASP A 99 -3.67 7.57 8.02
C ASP A 99 -3.02 6.19 7.85
N LEU A 100 -2.28 5.99 6.75
CA LEU A 100 -1.48 4.80 6.52
C LEU A 100 -0.18 4.82 7.33
N PHE A 101 0.54 5.94 7.34
CA PHE A 101 1.84 6.02 8.01
C PHE A 101 1.75 5.84 9.53
N ASP A 102 0.75 6.44 10.18
CA ASP A 102 0.53 6.30 11.63
C ASP A 102 -0.34 5.08 11.96
N VAL A 103 -0.83 4.35 10.93
CA VAL A 103 -1.73 3.20 11.07
C VAL A 103 -2.99 3.56 11.86
N ARG A 104 -3.48 4.79 11.65
CA ARG A 104 -4.70 5.29 12.31
C ARG A 104 -5.89 4.71 11.56
N ASP A 105 -6.70 3.92 12.27
CA ASP A 105 -7.93 3.36 11.72
C ASP A 105 -7.75 2.60 10.39
N PHE A 106 -6.64 1.89 10.19
CA PHE A 106 -6.36 1.16 8.95
C PHE A 106 -7.48 0.18 8.53
N ALA A 107 -8.24 -0.33 9.49
CA ALA A 107 -9.42 -1.15 9.22
C ALA A 107 -10.54 -0.42 8.46
N LYS A 108 -10.60 0.93 8.50
CA LYS A 108 -11.57 1.75 7.75
C LYS A 108 -11.17 1.99 6.29
N MET A 109 -9.97 1.58 5.88
CA MET A 109 -9.47 1.72 4.51
C MET A 109 -9.93 0.60 3.57
N PHE A 110 -10.62 -0.41 4.09
CA PHE A 110 -11.13 -1.56 3.34
C PHE A 110 -12.63 -1.49 3.11
#